data_AF-A0AAD9G6A2-F1
#
_entry.id   AF-A0AAD9G6A2-F1
#
_cell.length_a   1.000
_cell.length_b   1.000
_cell.length_c   1.000
_cell.angle_alpha   90.00
_cell.angle_beta   90.00
_cell.angle_gamma   90.00
#
_symmetry.space_group_name_H-M   'P 1'
#
loop_
_entity.id
_entity.type
_entity.pdbx_description
1 polymer ?
#
loop_
_entity_poly.entity_id
_entity_poly.type
_entity_poly.pdbx_seq_one_letter_code
_entity_poly.pdbx_strand_id
1 'polypeptide(L)'
;MSPSDGWTAVNVKQRRQWDRELAHLLHDSKDTKAVILCGNLNCAPEDIDLSDPEKLKLEKSPAMHESGHSGYPGCRQSDREGLKWIMQAGRLTDAFRFTHPYSGNDQDSGNLQYTSLAYLGDKTRCAVRTNLTVCYHPCMLILSQLVSKYFMKNVVRCDIMGRSTDLVS
;
A
#
# COMPACT_ATOMS: atom_id res chain seq x y z
N MET A 1 -5.20 10.82 8.08
CA MET A 1 -5.54 9.39 7.97
C MET A 1 -6.09 9.15 6.57
N SER A 2 -5.84 7.99 5.98
CA SER A 2 -6.49 7.60 4.72
C SER A 2 -8.01 7.52 4.92
N PRO A 3 -8.82 7.84 3.90
CA PRO A 3 -10.27 7.77 4.00
C PRO A 3 -10.74 6.33 4.25
N SER A 4 -12.01 6.23 4.68
CA SER A 4 -12.71 5.02 5.12
C SER A 4 -12.57 3.83 4.17
N ASP A 5 -12.94 2.67 4.68
CA ASP A 5 -12.94 1.31 4.13
C ASP A 5 -13.52 1.08 2.71
N GLY A 6 -13.71 2.10 1.85
CA GLY A 6 -13.91 1.93 0.39
C GLY A 6 -15.14 1.12 -0.03
N TRP A 7 -16.06 0.96 0.90
CA TRP A 7 -17.16 0.03 0.86
C TRP A 7 -18.42 0.59 0.18
N THR A 8 -18.67 1.90 0.31
CA THR A 8 -19.77 2.57 -0.39
C THR A 8 -19.26 3.34 -1.62
N ALA A 9 -20.13 3.65 -2.58
CA ALA A 9 -19.78 4.48 -3.73
C ALA A 9 -19.23 5.87 -3.30
N VAL A 10 -19.76 6.41 -2.19
CA VAL A 10 -19.27 7.66 -1.57
C VAL A 10 -17.84 7.48 -1.08
N ASN A 11 -17.53 6.39 -0.36
CA ASN A 11 -16.18 6.10 0.13
C ASN A 11 -15.20 5.91 -1.03
N VAL A 12 -15.61 5.23 -2.11
CA VAL A 12 -14.77 5.07 -3.32
C VAL A 12 -14.46 6.43 -3.95
N LYS A 13 -15.46 7.32 -4.08
CA LYS A 13 -15.25 8.67 -4.63
C LYS A 13 -14.32 9.49 -3.73
N GLN A 14 -14.51 9.44 -2.41
CA GLN A 14 -13.64 10.10 -1.44
C GLN A 14 -12.21 9.58 -1.51
N ARG A 15 -12.04 8.25 -1.63
CA ARG A 15 -10.73 7.62 -1.79
C ARG A 15 -10.01 8.11 -3.03
N ARG A 16 -10.68 8.13 -4.19
CA ARG A 16 -10.10 8.65 -5.45
C ARG A 16 -9.71 10.12 -5.34
N GLN A 17 -10.55 10.94 -4.70
CA GLN A 17 -10.24 12.36 -4.49
C GLN A 17 -9.00 12.52 -3.59
N TRP A 18 -8.94 11.77 -2.50
CA TRP A 18 -7.80 11.78 -1.58
C TRP A 18 -6.51 11.32 -2.26
N ASP A 19 -6.55 10.24 -3.04
CA ASP A 19 -5.37 9.76 -3.79
C ASP A 19 -4.84 10.84 -4.73
N ARG A 20 -5.73 11.55 -5.43
CA ARG A 20 -5.38 12.65 -6.33
C ARG A 20 -4.77 13.85 -5.58
N GLU A 21 -5.40 14.29 -4.49
CA GLU A 21 -4.91 15.43 -3.69
C GLU A 21 -3.54 15.14 -3.07
N LEU A 22 -3.36 13.93 -2.52
CA LEU A 22 -2.07 13.50 -1.98
C LEU A 22 -1.01 13.41 -3.07
N ALA A 23 -1.34 12.86 -4.25
CA ALA A 23 -0.42 12.81 -5.37
C ALA A 23 0.01 14.21 -5.82
N HIS A 24 -0.92 15.18 -5.91
CA HIS A 24 -0.58 16.57 -6.23
C HIS A 24 0.38 17.18 -5.18
N LEU A 25 0.05 17.04 -3.89
CA LEU A 25 0.91 17.54 -2.81
C LEU A 25 2.33 16.96 -2.87
N LEU A 26 2.44 15.66 -3.11
CA LEU A 26 3.72 14.97 -3.24
C LEU A 26 4.47 15.41 -4.50
N HIS A 27 3.77 15.60 -5.61
CA HIS A 27 4.37 16.08 -6.85
C HIS A 27 5.00 17.46 -6.68
N ASP A 28 4.30 18.38 -6.02
CA ASP A 28 4.75 19.76 -5.83
C ASP A 28 5.93 19.86 -4.86
N SER A 29 6.04 18.91 -3.93
CA SER A 29 7.09 18.91 -2.90
C SER A 29 8.30 18.03 -3.22
N LYS A 30 8.19 17.11 -4.19
CA LYS A 30 9.23 16.07 -4.45
C LYS A 30 10.62 16.61 -4.77
N ASP A 31 10.74 17.84 -5.28
CA ASP A 31 12.01 18.47 -5.68
C ASP A 31 12.59 19.38 -4.58
N THR A 32 11.80 19.71 -3.55
CA THR A 32 12.20 20.63 -2.47
C THR A 32 12.33 19.95 -1.12
N LYS A 33 11.65 18.83 -0.90
CA LYS A 33 11.65 18.09 0.38
C LYS A 33 11.76 16.59 0.13
N ALA A 34 12.60 15.92 0.93
CA ALA A 34 12.51 14.48 1.07
C ALA A 34 11.28 14.14 1.91
N VAL A 35 10.46 13.20 1.43
CA VAL A 35 9.20 12.82 2.08
C VAL A 35 9.29 11.39 2.62
N ILE A 36 8.80 11.20 3.85
CA ILE A 36 8.43 9.92 4.42
C ILE A 36 6.92 9.95 4.60
N LEU A 37 6.22 9.03 3.96
CA LEU A 37 4.79 8.83 4.15
C LEU A 37 4.61 7.47 4.85
N CYS A 38 4.08 7.50 6.06
CA CYS A 38 3.85 6.30 6.86
C CYS A 38 2.43 6.24 7.43
N GLY A 39 1.97 5.02 7.69
CA GLY A 39 0.69 4.74 8.34
C GLY A 39 -0.18 3.81 7.51
N ASN A 40 -1.45 3.68 7.90
CA ASN A 40 -2.41 2.88 7.14
C ASN A 40 -2.80 3.61 5.85
N LEU A 41 -2.28 3.14 4.71
CA LEU A 41 -2.64 3.67 3.39
C LEU A 41 -3.88 2.98 2.81
N ASN A 42 -4.50 2.06 3.56
CA ASN A 42 -5.69 1.30 3.15
C ASN A 42 -5.53 0.71 1.74
N CYS A 43 -4.32 0.22 1.42
CA CYS A 43 -4.02 -0.44 0.15
C CYS A 43 -2.89 -1.45 0.33
N ALA A 44 -3.12 -2.67 -0.13
CA ALA A 44 -2.11 -3.72 -0.26
C ALA A 44 -1.53 -3.65 -1.70
N PRO A 45 -0.25 -3.25 -1.87
CA PRO A 45 0.34 -2.99 -3.18
C PRO A 45 0.29 -4.17 -4.15
N GLU A 46 0.64 -5.36 -3.68
CA GLU A 46 0.82 -6.57 -4.50
C GLU A 46 0.14 -7.79 -3.85
N ASP A 47 0.04 -8.91 -4.57
CA ASP A 47 -0.60 -10.13 -4.03
C ASP A 47 0.19 -10.76 -2.88
N ILE A 48 1.52 -10.60 -2.83
CA ILE A 48 2.33 -11.02 -1.67
C ILE A 48 1.92 -10.32 -0.38
N ASP A 49 1.30 -9.14 -0.49
CA ASP A 49 0.85 -8.37 0.65
C ASP A 49 -0.49 -8.88 1.21
N LEU A 50 -1.01 -9.98 0.65
CA LEU A 50 -2.25 -10.65 1.00
C LEU A 50 -1.97 -12.11 1.37
N SER A 51 -2.63 -12.61 2.41
CA SER A 51 -2.58 -14.04 2.77
C SER A 51 -3.44 -14.93 1.86
N ASP A 52 -4.53 -14.39 1.32
CA ASP A 52 -5.43 -15.08 0.39
C ASP A 52 -5.91 -14.09 -0.70
N PRO A 53 -5.06 -13.79 -1.70
CA PRO A 53 -5.37 -12.80 -2.73
C PRO A 53 -6.63 -13.17 -3.53
N GLU A 54 -6.85 -14.46 -3.78
CA GLU A 54 -7.97 -14.94 -4.58
C GLU A 54 -9.31 -14.71 -3.88
N LYS A 55 -9.43 -15.03 -2.58
CA LYS A 55 -10.66 -14.71 -1.84
C LYS A 55 -10.90 -13.21 -1.74
N LEU A 56 -9.86 -12.41 -1.48
CA LEU A 56 -9.99 -10.97 -1.36
C LEU A 56 -10.42 -10.32 -2.68
N LYS A 57 -9.97 -10.81 -3.84
CA LYS A 57 -10.42 -10.34 -5.17
C LYS A 57 -11.87 -10.74 -5.48
N LEU A 58 -12.31 -11.89 -4.95
CA LEU A 58 -13.64 -12.45 -5.19
C LEU A 58 -14.71 -12.00 -4.18
N GLU A 59 -14.35 -11.23 -3.15
CA GLU A 59 -15.30 -10.71 -2.17
C GLU A 59 -16.40 -9.89 -2.84
N LYS A 60 -17.64 -10.22 -2.48
CA LYS A 60 -18.90 -9.76 -3.10
C LYS A 60 -19.94 -9.29 -2.08
N SER A 61 -19.56 -9.08 -0.82
CA SER A 61 -20.50 -8.85 0.28
C SER A 61 -21.58 -7.82 -0.08
N PRO A 62 -22.89 -8.14 0.12
CA PRO A 62 -24.00 -7.42 -0.52
C PRO A 62 -24.14 -5.93 -0.18
N ALA A 63 -23.53 -5.46 0.91
CA ALA A 63 -23.70 -4.08 1.36
C ALA A 63 -23.00 -3.04 0.47
N MET A 64 -22.16 -3.46 -0.51
CA MET A 64 -21.01 -2.63 -0.91
C MET A 64 -20.70 -2.57 -2.40
N HIS A 65 -21.51 -3.17 -3.28
CA HIS A 65 -21.23 -3.22 -4.71
C HIS A 65 -22.31 -2.52 -5.54
N GLU A 66 -22.29 -1.19 -5.55
CA GLU A 66 -22.87 -0.47 -6.69
C GLU A 66 -21.88 -0.51 -7.86
N SER A 67 -22.13 -1.42 -8.80
CA SER A 67 -21.56 -1.51 -10.16
C SER A 67 -20.03 -1.68 -10.29
N GLY A 68 -19.59 -2.88 -10.70
CA GLY A 68 -18.31 -3.09 -11.40
C GLY A 68 -17.03 -3.17 -10.55
N HIS A 69 -17.09 -2.94 -9.24
CA HIS A 69 -15.93 -3.01 -8.36
C HIS A 69 -16.00 -4.23 -7.43
N SER A 70 -15.68 -5.43 -7.95
CA SER A 70 -15.56 -6.64 -7.13
C SER A 70 -14.28 -6.63 -6.29
N GLY A 71 -14.31 -7.30 -5.13
CA GLY A 71 -13.16 -7.47 -4.24
C GLY A 71 -13.17 -6.56 -3.01
N TYR A 72 -12.33 -6.93 -2.05
CA TYR A 72 -12.17 -6.27 -0.76
C TYR A 72 -11.48 -4.90 -0.93
N PRO A 73 -12.02 -3.81 -0.39
CA PRO A 73 -11.42 -2.48 -0.43
C PRO A 73 -9.96 -2.46 0.06
N GLY A 74 -9.11 -1.74 -0.65
CA GLY A 74 -7.68 -1.73 -0.43
C GLY A 74 -6.93 -2.87 -1.12
N CYS A 75 -7.63 -3.92 -1.58
CA CYS A 75 -7.05 -5.01 -2.35
C CYS A 75 -7.44 -4.96 -3.84
N ARG A 76 -8.30 -4.00 -4.23
CA ARG A 76 -8.81 -3.88 -5.61
C ARG A 76 -7.74 -3.29 -6.52
N GLN A 77 -7.83 -3.61 -7.80
CA GLN A 77 -6.96 -3.05 -8.82
C GLN A 77 -6.98 -1.51 -8.83
N SER A 78 -8.15 -0.89 -8.65
CA SER A 78 -8.27 0.58 -8.58
C SER A 78 -7.55 1.19 -7.38
N ASP A 79 -7.53 0.49 -6.24
CA ASP A 79 -6.86 0.97 -5.02
C ASP A 79 -5.34 0.92 -5.21
N ARG A 80 -4.85 -0.16 -5.85
CA ARG A 80 -3.44 -0.33 -6.23
C ARG A 80 -2.98 0.70 -7.25
N GLU A 81 -3.82 1.02 -8.23
CA GLU A 81 -3.56 2.09 -9.21
C GLU A 81 -3.46 3.46 -8.55
N GLY A 82 -4.37 3.77 -7.62
CA GLY A 82 -4.30 5.00 -6.82
C GLY A 82 -3.02 5.11 -6.02
N LEU A 83 -2.62 4.04 -5.31
CA LEU A 83 -1.35 4.00 -4.59
C LEU A 83 -0.15 4.14 -5.52
N LYS A 84 -0.15 3.48 -6.68
CA LYS A 84 0.91 3.59 -7.68
C LYS A 84 1.07 5.03 -8.17
N TRP A 85 -0.02 5.75 -8.40
CA TRP A 85 0.02 7.17 -8.77
C TRP A 85 0.61 8.05 -7.67
N ILE A 86 0.21 7.84 -6.41
CA ILE A 86 0.80 8.51 -5.24
C ILE A 86 2.33 8.28 -5.19
N MET A 87 2.76 7.03 -5.32
CA MET A 87 4.18 6.67 -5.27
C MET A 87 4.97 7.29 -6.40
N GLN A 88 4.44 7.26 -7.63
CA GLN A 88 5.08 7.88 -8.80
C GLN A 88 5.18 9.40 -8.66
N ALA A 89 4.12 10.06 -8.18
CA ALA A 89 4.09 11.50 -8.02
C ALA A 89 5.16 12.00 -7.04
N GLY A 90 5.34 11.31 -5.91
CA GLY A 90 6.33 11.66 -4.89
C GLY A 90 7.73 11.07 -5.10
N ARG A 91 7.96 10.27 -6.15
CA ARG A 91 9.16 9.42 -6.30
C ARG A 91 9.41 8.57 -5.05
N LEU A 92 8.37 7.90 -4.57
CA LEU A 92 8.39 7.11 -3.34
C LEU A 92 8.68 5.63 -3.63
N THR A 93 9.30 4.96 -2.68
CA THR A 93 9.59 3.53 -2.67
C THR A 93 9.07 2.92 -1.38
N ASP A 94 8.46 1.74 -1.47
CA ASP A 94 8.06 0.95 -0.30
C ASP A 94 9.31 0.47 0.45
N ALA A 95 9.55 1.03 1.64
CA ALA A 95 10.75 0.76 2.41
C ALA A 95 10.82 -0.69 2.91
N PHE A 96 9.65 -1.30 3.20
CA PHE A 96 9.59 -2.69 3.63
C PHE A 96 10.02 -3.61 2.48
N ARG A 97 9.42 -3.46 1.29
CA ARG A 97 9.76 -4.28 0.12
C ARG A 97 11.12 -3.98 -0.49
N PHE A 98 11.65 -2.78 -0.25
CA PHE A 98 13.04 -2.47 -0.58
C PHE A 98 14.03 -3.24 0.29
N THR A 99 13.74 -3.40 1.60
CA THR A 99 14.60 -4.12 2.55
C THR A 99 14.32 -5.63 2.58
N HIS A 100 13.15 -6.05 2.13
CA HIS A 100 12.68 -7.43 2.03
C HIS A 100 12.15 -7.69 0.60
N PRO A 101 13.06 -7.75 -0.40
CA PRO A 101 12.67 -7.91 -1.80
C PRO A 101 11.97 -9.24 -2.03
N TYR A 102 11.00 -9.26 -2.95
CA TYR A 102 10.25 -10.46 -3.34
C TYR A 102 10.47 -10.78 -4.81
N SER A 103 10.81 -12.03 -5.12
CA SER A 103 11.08 -12.50 -6.48
C SER A 103 9.97 -13.35 -7.10
N GLY A 104 8.84 -13.57 -6.39
CA GLY A 104 7.72 -14.36 -6.90
C GLY A 104 7.66 -15.82 -6.42
N ASN A 105 8.77 -16.36 -5.89
CA ASN A 105 8.88 -17.76 -5.45
C ASN A 105 9.32 -17.88 -3.98
N ASP A 106 9.12 -16.83 -3.19
CA ASP A 106 9.68 -16.77 -1.86
C ASP A 106 8.95 -17.73 -0.90
N GLN A 107 9.72 -18.66 -0.33
CA GLN A 107 9.26 -19.55 0.73
C GLN A 107 9.68 -19.04 2.12
N ASP A 108 10.39 -17.91 2.19
CA ASP A 108 10.75 -17.29 3.45
C ASP A 108 9.51 -16.69 4.13
N SER A 109 9.08 -17.36 5.20
CA SER A 109 8.04 -16.86 6.11
C SER A 109 8.34 -15.46 6.66
N GLY A 110 9.61 -15.06 6.69
CA GLY A 110 10.05 -13.71 7.06
C GLY A 110 9.65 -12.64 6.05
N ASN A 111 9.36 -12.99 4.79
CA ASN A 111 8.92 -12.04 3.76
C ASN A 111 7.39 -11.90 3.68
N LEU A 112 6.66 -12.90 4.19
CA LEU A 112 5.19 -12.92 4.32
C LEU A 112 4.76 -12.23 5.61
N GLN A 113 4.83 -10.90 5.63
CA GLN A 113 4.45 -10.08 6.79
C GLN A 113 3.24 -9.19 6.49
N TYR A 114 2.34 -9.12 7.47
CA TYR A 114 1.06 -8.43 7.39
C TYR A 114 0.87 -7.49 8.57
N THR A 115 0.07 -6.45 8.40
CA THR A 115 -0.11 -5.39 9.42
C THR A 115 -1.52 -5.31 9.97
N SER A 116 -2.49 -5.96 9.35
CA SER A 116 -3.89 -5.95 9.76
C SER A 116 -4.65 -7.19 9.27
N LEU A 117 -5.85 -7.40 9.83
CA LEU A 117 -6.81 -8.39 9.35
C LEU A 117 -7.93 -7.74 8.54
N ALA A 118 -8.21 -8.32 7.39
CA ALA A 118 -9.43 -8.15 6.62
C ALA A 118 -10.46 -9.22 7.03
N TYR A 119 -11.72 -8.78 7.19
CA TYR A 119 -12.84 -9.65 7.57
C TYR A 119 -13.80 -9.77 6.39
N LEU A 120 -13.86 -10.95 5.80
CA LEU A 120 -14.74 -11.26 4.68
C LEU A 120 -16.18 -11.52 5.14
N GLY A 121 -17.12 -11.42 4.21
CA GLY A 121 -18.56 -11.62 4.49
C GLY A 121 -18.89 -13.04 4.97
N ASP A 122 -18.08 -14.03 4.59
CA ASP A 122 -18.18 -15.44 5.02
C ASP A 122 -17.50 -15.72 6.37
N LYS A 123 -17.05 -14.66 7.08
CA LYS A 123 -16.27 -14.70 8.32
C LYS A 123 -14.85 -15.23 8.16
N THR A 124 -14.37 -15.46 6.93
CA THR A 124 -12.95 -15.71 6.67
C THR A 124 -12.14 -14.50 7.10
N ARG A 125 -11.01 -14.76 7.77
CA ARG A 125 -10.02 -13.75 8.13
C ARG A 125 -8.85 -13.85 7.16
N CYS A 126 -8.49 -12.74 6.53
CA CYS A 126 -7.32 -12.64 5.67
C CYS A 126 -6.37 -11.61 6.26
N ALA A 127 -5.12 -11.99 6.51
CA ALA A 127 -4.07 -11.03 6.84
C ALA A 127 -3.66 -10.22 5.60
N VAL A 128 -3.46 -8.92 5.78
CA VAL A 128 -3.11 -7.95 4.71
C VAL A 128 -2.05 -6.96 5.19
N ARG A 129 -1.23 -6.44 4.27
CA ARG A 129 -0.26 -5.36 4.55
C ARG A 129 -0.74 -4.04 3.96
N THR A 130 -1.44 -3.25 4.77
CA THR A 130 -1.95 -1.91 4.38
C THR A 130 -1.28 -0.76 5.11
N ASN A 131 -0.61 -1.04 6.23
CA ASN A 131 0.31 -0.09 6.86
C ASN A 131 1.63 -0.11 6.10
N LEU A 132 1.93 1.00 5.43
CA LEU A 132 3.09 1.13 4.57
C LEU A 132 3.96 2.27 5.09
N THR A 133 5.27 2.10 4.93
CA THR A 133 6.23 3.20 5.02
C THR A 133 6.84 3.36 3.64
N VAL A 134 6.46 4.43 2.95
CA VAL A 134 7.00 4.77 1.63
C VAL A 134 7.86 6.02 1.74
N CYS A 135 9.03 5.94 1.15
CA CYS A 135 10.10 6.92 1.36
C CYS A 135 10.57 7.44 0.02
N TYR A 136 10.97 8.71 -0.03
CA TYR A 136 11.58 9.29 -1.21
C TYR A 136 12.78 8.47 -1.68
N HIS A 137 12.78 8.08 -2.95
CA HIS A 137 13.90 7.47 -3.63
C HIS A 137 14.09 8.18 -4.98
N PRO A 138 15.16 8.96 -5.17
CA PRO A 138 15.44 9.52 -6.48
C PRO A 138 15.78 8.37 -7.44
N CYS A 139 14.90 8.09 -8.39
CA CYS A 139 15.26 7.22 -9.51
C CYS A 139 16.27 7.97 -10.40
N MET A 140 17.26 7.25 -10.91
CA MET A 140 18.48 7.77 -11.53
C MET A 140 18.18 8.54 -12.84
N LEU A 141 17.83 9.83 -12.73
CA LEU A 141 17.82 10.77 -13.87
C LEU A 141 19.20 11.43 -13.93
N ILE A 142 19.92 11.15 -15.01
CA ILE A 142 21.34 11.44 -15.26
C ILE A 142 21.71 12.96 -15.24
N LEU A 143 20.78 13.88 -14.97
CA LEU A 143 21.03 15.33 -15.10
C LEU A 143 20.52 16.24 -13.97
N SER A 144 20.18 15.73 -12.78
CA SER A 144 19.93 16.60 -11.61
C SER A 144 20.73 16.19 -10.37
N GLN A 145 22.06 16.29 -10.49
CA GLN A 145 22.88 16.45 -9.30
C GLN A 145 22.56 17.83 -8.69
N LEU A 146 21.84 17.87 -7.56
CA LEU A 146 22.22 18.71 -6.40
C LEU A 146 21.21 18.75 -5.24
N VAL A 147 20.02 18.15 -5.32
CA VAL A 147 19.11 18.11 -4.16
C VAL A 147 18.51 16.71 -3.97
N SER A 148 18.73 16.15 -2.78
CA SER A 148 18.30 14.83 -2.28
C SER A 148 19.24 13.64 -2.60
N LYS A 149 20.33 13.54 -1.83
CA LYS A 149 21.12 12.32 -1.71
C LYS A 149 20.26 11.24 -1.02
N TYR A 150 19.62 10.38 -1.82
CA TYR A 150 19.15 9.03 -1.52
C TYR A 150 18.70 8.77 -0.08
N PHE A 151 17.50 9.22 0.30
CA PHE A 151 16.94 8.92 1.63
C PHE A 151 16.94 7.42 1.93
N MET A 152 16.60 6.58 0.94
CA MET A 152 16.62 5.12 1.09
C MET A 152 17.99 4.51 1.44
N LYS A 153 19.13 5.18 1.14
CA LYS A 153 20.45 4.70 1.60
C LYS A 153 20.65 4.85 3.11
N ASN A 154 19.85 5.69 3.76
CA ASN A 154 19.88 5.89 5.21
C ASN A 154 18.88 5.00 5.95
N VAL A 155 18.04 4.25 5.23
CA VAL A 155 17.11 3.29 5.83
C VAL A 155 17.88 2.03 6.18
N VAL A 156 18.19 1.87 7.47
CA VAL A 156 18.92 0.70 7.99
C VAL A 156 18.01 -0.53 8.04
N ARG A 157 16.76 -0.35 8.45
CA ARG A 157 15.79 -1.43 8.65
C ARG A 157 14.36 -0.90 8.56
N CYS A 158 13.44 -1.74 8.10
CA CYS A 158 12.01 -1.50 8.13
C CYS A 158 11.32 -2.84 8.41
N ASP A 159 10.77 -3.02 9.61
CA ASP A 159 10.18 -4.29 10.04
C ASP A 159 8.71 -4.14 10.37
N ILE A 160 7.98 -5.23 10.23
CA ILE A 160 6.67 -5.38 10.87
C ILE A 160 6.88 -6.17 12.15
N MET A 161 6.46 -5.57 13.27
CA MET A 161 6.58 -6.19 14.58
C MET A 161 5.43 -7.19 14.78
N GLY A 162 5.77 -8.39 15.24
CA GLY A 162 4.83 -9.49 15.43
C GLY A 162 4.88 -10.53 14.31
N ARG A 163 4.08 -11.58 14.45
CA ARG A 163 3.93 -12.68 13.49
C ARG A 163 2.52 -12.69 12.94
N SER A 164 2.34 -13.33 11.80
CA SER A 164 1.01 -13.57 11.23
C SER A 164 0.08 -14.31 12.19
N THR A 165 0.63 -15.15 13.08
CA THR A 165 -0.12 -15.82 14.16
C THR A 165 -0.70 -14.85 15.19
N ASP A 166 -0.04 -13.72 15.42
CA ASP A 166 -0.44 -12.72 16.41
C ASP A 166 -1.66 -11.91 15.92
N LEU A 167 -1.94 -11.97 14.62
CA LEU A 167 -3.15 -11.38 14.04
C LEU A 167 -4.38 -12.25 14.27
N VAL A 168 -4.22 -13.57 14.46
CA VAL A 168 -5.34 -14.53 14.45
C VAL A 168 -5.86 -14.89 15.85
N SER A 169 -5.14 -14.51 16.91
CA SER A 169 -5.48 -14.77 18.32
C SER A 169 -6.63 -13.91 18.84
#